data_AF-A0AAD4LRK0-F1
#
_entry.id   AF-A0AAD4LRK0-F1
#
_cell.length_a   1.000
_cell.length_b   1.000
_cell.length_c   1.000
_cell.angle_alpha   90.00
_cell.angle_beta   90.00
_cell.angle_gamma   90.00
#
_symmetry.space_group_name_H-M   'P 1'
#
loop_
_entity.id
_entity.type
_entity.pdbx_description
1 polymer ?
#
loop_
_entity_poly.entity_id
_entity_poly.type
_entity_poly.pdbx_seq_one_letter_code
_entity_poly.pdbx_strand_id
1 'polypeptide(L)'
;MQHSPLFLKVRLAMFSLTTLICLIWVILLSCVLFTRWDVSSQSERTFLILFLGIDALTMIILPVLLLAKFRTWLDGARLLFLLVCHIGTALSFAVWLPTISCPDDTPDDHGICQLLNVYIVISSWLPPLLLILYGVCLALYTWRVASRPREPPQTDGEIGAIEPSLCDIPTDRPGEPSLPMMRQSFSEDLLSSITGTGSSDSRRGSRRKSRLEKRLPEHLF
;
A
#
# COMPACT_ATOMS: atom_id res chain seq x y z
N MET A 1 19.56 3.25 -10.99
CA MET A 1 19.82 2.01 -10.24
C MET A 1 18.88 0.95 -10.79
N GLN A 2 19.43 -0.10 -11.42
CA GLN A 2 18.61 -1.22 -11.90
C GLN A 2 18.20 -2.06 -10.67
N HIS A 3 16.96 -1.92 -10.21
CA HIS A 3 16.44 -2.76 -9.14
C HIS A 3 16.13 -4.16 -9.69
N SER A 4 16.37 -5.19 -8.88
CA SER A 4 16.03 -6.56 -9.29
C SER A 4 14.51 -6.68 -9.49
N PRO A 5 14.04 -7.37 -10.54
CA PRO A 5 12.60 -7.52 -10.81
C PRO A 5 11.86 -8.24 -9.66
N LEU A 6 12.58 -9.03 -8.88
CA LEU A 6 12.05 -9.69 -7.68
C LEU A 6 11.66 -8.69 -6.60
N PHE A 7 12.45 -7.63 -6.38
CA PHE A 7 12.14 -6.61 -5.38
C PHE A 7 10.83 -5.89 -5.70
N LEU A 8 10.61 -5.54 -6.96
CA LEU A 8 9.38 -4.88 -7.41
C LEU A 8 8.16 -5.80 -7.25
N LYS A 9 8.29 -7.10 -7.56
CA LYS A 9 7.22 -8.09 -7.35
C LYS A 9 6.85 -8.24 -5.87
N VAL A 10 7.84 -8.36 -4.99
CA VAL A 10 7.60 -8.47 -3.53
C VAL A 10 6.96 -7.20 -2.99
N ARG A 11 7.45 -6.01 -3.39
CA ARG A 11 6.88 -4.72 -2.99
C ARG A 11 5.41 -4.60 -3.43
N LEU A 12 5.12 -4.96 -4.69
CA LEU A 12 3.75 -4.98 -5.21
C LEU A 12 2.86 -5.94 -4.43
N ALA A 13 3.32 -7.16 -4.16
CA ALA A 13 2.57 -8.16 -3.40
C ALA A 13 2.25 -7.68 -1.97
N MET A 14 3.25 -7.15 -1.26
CA MET A 14 3.08 -6.65 0.12
C MET A 14 2.14 -5.46 0.18
N PHE A 15 2.29 -4.48 -0.71
CA PHE A 15 1.41 -3.30 -0.74
C PHE A 15 -0.01 -3.66 -1.17
N SER A 16 -0.17 -4.57 -2.14
CA SER A 16 -1.48 -5.08 -2.54
C SER A 16 -2.18 -5.80 -1.38
N LEU A 17 -1.48 -6.72 -0.71
CA LEU A 17 -2.02 -7.45 0.44
C LEU A 17 -2.40 -6.51 1.59
N THR A 18 -1.53 -5.54 1.91
CA THR A 18 -1.82 -4.56 2.97
C THR A 18 -3.03 -3.70 2.61
N THR A 19 -3.15 -3.27 1.36
CA THR A 19 -4.30 -2.48 0.88
C THR A 19 -5.60 -3.28 0.96
N LEU A 20 -5.59 -4.56 0.57
CA LEU A 20 -6.77 -5.43 0.68
C LEU A 20 -7.20 -5.64 2.14
N ILE A 21 -6.23 -5.84 3.05
CA ILE A 21 -6.49 -5.98 4.47
C ILE A 21 -7.09 -4.68 5.03
N CYS A 22 -6.50 -3.52 4.73
CA CYS A 22 -7.07 -2.22 5.13
C CYS A 22 -8.48 -2.02 4.55
N LEU A 23 -8.74 -2.41 3.30
CA LEU A 23 -10.07 -2.30 2.70
C LEU A 23 -11.11 -3.15 3.46
N ILE A 24 -10.77 -4.40 3.79
CA ILE A 24 -11.63 -5.27 4.59
C ILE A 24 -11.89 -4.63 5.96
N TRP A 25 -10.87 -4.05 6.59
CA TRP A 25 -11.02 -3.35 7.87
C TRP A 25 -11.92 -2.12 7.78
N VAL A 26 -11.74 -1.27 6.77
CA VAL A 26 -12.60 -0.11 6.54
C VAL A 26 -14.06 -0.54 6.41
N ILE A 27 -14.34 -1.62 5.68
CA ILE A 27 -15.71 -2.16 5.54
C ILE A 27 -16.23 -2.64 6.89
N LEU A 28 -15.47 -3.47 7.61
CA LEU A 28 -15.89 -4.00 8.91
C LEU A 28 -16.11 -2.89 9.95
N LEU A 29 -15.21 -1.93 10.05
CA LEU A 29 -15.31 -0.78 10.96
C LEU A 29 -16.47 0.12 10.58
N SER A 30 -16.73 0.32 9.29
CA SER A 30 -17.91 1.05 8.82
C SER A 30 -19.18 0.34 9.25
N CYS A 31 -19.27 -0.98 9.07
CA CYS A 31 -20.40 -1.77 9.54
C CYS A 31 -20.60 -1.64 11.06
N VAL A 32 -19.53 -1.77 11.85
CA VAL A 32 -19.58 -1.62 13.31
C VAL A 32 -20.01 -0.20 13.71
N LEU A 33 -19.48 0.82 13.03
CA LEU A 33 -19.82 2.21 13.28
C LEU A 33 -21.31 2.47 13.01
N PHE A 34 -21.87 1.93 11.94
CA PHE A 34 -23.29 2.06 11.61
C PHE A 34 -24.19 1.29 12.58
N THR A 35 -23.83 0.05 12.96
CA THR A 35 -24.66 -0.75 13.85
C THR A 35 -24.64 -0.24 15.29
N ARG A 36 -23.53 0.36 15.74
CA ARG A 36 -23.39 0.91 17.10
C ARG A 36 -23.55 2.41 17.18
N TRP A 37 -23.94 3.09 16.10
CA TRP A 37 -23.97 4.55 16.07
C TRP A 37 -24.82 5.15 17.20
N ASP A 38 -25.99 4.58 17.50
CA ASP A 38 -26.92 5.17 18.47
C ASP A 38 -26.52 4.90 19.93
N VAL A 39 -25.86 3.76 20.20
CA VAL A 39 -25.50 3.31 21.55
C VAL A 39 -24.10 3.79 21.97
N SER A 40 -23.21 4.01 21.00
CA SER A 40 -21.80 4.30 21.26
C SER A 40 -21.59 5.70 21.86
N SER A 41 -20.66 5.80 22.82
CA SER A 41 -20.27 7.07 23.42
C SER A 41 -19.59 8.00 22.41
N GLN A 42 -19.62 9.32 22.64
CA GLN A 42 -18.99 10.29 21.73
C GLN A 42 -17.48 10.03 21.55
N SER A 43 -16.79 9.60 22.61
CA SER A 43 -15.38 9.22 22.57
C SER A 43 -15.15 8.03 21.64
N GLU A 44 -15.91 6.94 21.78
CA GLU A 44 -15.80 5.76 20.93
C GLU A 44 -16.03 6.08 19.45
N ARG A 45 -17.07 6.87 19.14
CA ARG A 45 -17.35 7.32 17.77
C ARG A 45 -16.15 8.07 17.19
N THR A 46 -15.56 8.97 17.98
CA THR A 46 -14.38 9.73 17.55
C THR A 46 -13.18 8.81 17.30
N PHE A 47 -12.95 7.82 18.16
CA PHE A 47 -11.88 6.83 17.95
C PHE A 47 -12.09 5.96 16.72
N LEU A 48 -13.30 5.44 16.51
CA LEU A 48 -13.62 4.64 15.33
C LEU A 48 -13.46 5.46 14.05
N ILE A 49 -13.88 6.73 14.05
CA ILE A 49 -13.69 7.65 12.91
C ILE A 49 -12.20 7.91 12.66
N LEU A 50 -11.40 8.13 13.71
CA LEU A 50 -9.95 8.31 13.58
C LEU A 50 -9.27 7.05 13.02
N PHE A 51 -9.67 5.88 13.50
CA PHE A 51 -9.14 4.60 13.04
C PHE A 51 -9.48 4.37 11.57
N LEU A 52 -10.75 4.58 11.19
CA LEU A 52 -11.22 4.55 9.81
C LEU A 52 -10.46 5.55 8.93
N GLY A 53 -10.19 6.74 9.43
CA GLY A 53 -9.43 7.78 8.74
C GLY A 53 -7.97 7.37 8.47
N ILE A 54 -7.32 6.71 9.42
CA ILE A 54 -5.95 6.22 9.26
C ILE A 54 -5.90 5.03 8.28
N ASP A 55 -6.85 4.11 8.34
CA ASP A 55 -6.95 3.02 7.37
C ASP A 55 -7.23 3.54 5.96
N ALA A 56 -8.13 4.52 5.81
CA ALA A 56 -8.40 5.18 4.54
C ALA A 56 -7.18 5.93 4.00
N LEU A 57 -6.46 6.65 4.87
CA LEU A 57 -5.21 7.32 4.51
C LEU A 57 -4.15 6.30 4.06
N THR A 58 -4.04 5.17 4.75
CA THR A 58 -3.12 4.07 4.42
C THR A 58 -3.47 3.47 3.05
N MET A 59 -4.76 3.26 2.78
CA MET A 59 -5.28 2.78 1.50
C MET A 59 -4.95 3.71 0.33
N ILE A 60 -4.83 5.02 0.57
CA ILE A 60 -4.43 6.00 -0.46
C ILE A 60 -2.90 6.09 -0.58
N ILE A 61 -2.18 6.14 0.54
CA ILE A 61 -0.73 6.32 0.56
C ILE A 61 -0.01 5.10 -0.06
N LEU A 62 -0.46 3.87 0.20
CA LEU A 62 0.18 2.65 -0.30
C LEU A 62 0.22 2.56 -1.85
N PRO A 63 -0.90 2.77 -2.58
CA PRO A 63 -0.87 2.87 -4.04
C PRO A 63 -0.03 4.05 -4.54
N VAL A 64 -0.06 5.20 -3.87
CA VAL A 64 0.79 6.34 -4.23
C VAL A 64 2.28 5.97 -4.10
N LEU A 65 2.66 5.23 -3.06
CA LEU A 65 4.01 4.69 -2.87
C LEU A 65 4.41 3.66 -3.92
N LEU A 66 3.43 2.89 -4.41
CA LEU A 66 3.62 1.93 -5.50
C LEU A 66 3.92 2.64 -6.83
N LEU A 67 3.18 3.71 -7.14
CA LEU A 67 3.30 4.47 -8.39
C LEU A 67 4.47 5.46 -8.40
N ALA A 68 4.86 6.00 -7.24
CA ALA A 68 5.94 6.96 -7.14
C ALA A 68 7.31 6.31 -7.42
N LYS A 69 8.21 7.07 -8.07
CA LYS A 69 9.61 6.65 -8.26
C LYS A 69 10.24 6.29 -6.92
N PHE A 70 10.80 5.08 -6.84
CA PHE A 70 11.38 4.55 -5.62
C PHE A 70 12.52 5.44 -5.11
N ARG A 71 12.31 6.07 -3.95
CA ARG A 71 13.33 6.78 -3.17
C ARG A 71 13.35 6.16 -1.78
N THR A 72 14.40 5.41 -1.48
CA THR A 72 14.57 4.65 -0.22
C THR A 72 14.31 5.49 1.03
N TRP A 73 14.83 6.72 1.07
CA TRP A 73 14.68 7.60 2.24
C TRP A 73 13.24 8.09 2.43
N LEU A 74 12.56 8.45 1.34
CA LEU A 74 11.17 8.92 1.39
C LEU A 74 10.19 7.78 1.72
N ASP A 75 10.45 6.59 1.17
CA ASP A 75 9.67 5.38 1.45
C ASP A 75 9.79 4.99 2.93
N GLY A 76 11.02 5.02 3.47
CA GLY A 76 11.27 4.78 4.90
C GLY A 76 10.56 5.78 5.81
N ALA A 77 10.62 7.08 5.51
CA ALA A 77 9.93 8.11 6.30
C ALA A 77 8.39 7.94 6.30
N ARG A 78 7.81 7.64 5.13
CA ARG A 78 6.37 7.40 5.00
C ARG A 78 5.93 6.13 5.71
N LEU A 79 6.73 5.07 5.63
CA LEU A 79 6.48 3.82 6.33
C LEU A 79 6.55 4.00 7.85
N LEU A 80 7.55 4.74 8.34
CA LEU A 80 7.67 5.09 9.75
C LEU A 80 6.45 5.89 10.23
N PHE A 81 6.03 6.90 9.45
CA PHE A 81 4.85 7.69 9.76
C PHE A 81 3.58 6.82 9.86
N LEU A 82 3.34 5.96 8.87
CA LEU A 82 2.22 5.01 8.90
C LEU A 82 2.31 4.08 10.12
N LEU A 83 3.49 3.55 10.41
CA LEU A 83 3.71 2.67 11.55
C LEU A 83 3.40 3.36 12.88
N VAL A 84 3.86 4.60 13.07
CA VAL A 84 3.56 5.40 14.27
C VAL A 84 2.06 5.68 14.40
N CYS A 85 1.38 6.02 13.30
CA CYS A 85 -0.07 6.20 13.30
C CYS A 85 -0.80 4.93 13.73
N HIS A 86 -0.47 3.78 13.13
CA HIS A 86 -1.12 2.50 13.42
C HIS A 86 -0.83 1.98 14.84
N ILE A 87 0.43 2.05 15.29
CA ILE A 87 0.79 1.66 16.66
C ILE A 87 0.15 2.62 17.66
N GLY A 88 0.17 3.93 17.38
CA GLY A 88 -0.42 4.95 18.23
C GLY A 88 -1.92 4.74 18.43
N THR A 89 -2.66 4.40 17.37
CA THR A 89 -4.09 4.11 17.51
C THR A 89 -4.37 2.77 18.15
N ALA A 90 -3.62 1.72 17.82
CA ALA A 90 -3.77 0.41 18.47
C ALA A 90 -3.51 0.51 19.99
N LEU A 91 -2.47 1.24 20.40
CA LEU A 91 -2.16 1.48 21.82
C LEU A 91 -3.23 2.35 22.49
N SER A 92 -3.67 3.42 21.83
CA SER A 92 -4.76 4.26 22.35
C SER A 92 -6.02 3.42 22.59
N PHE A 93 -6.37 2.57 21.64
CA PHE A 93 -7.53 1.67 21.76
C PHE A 93 -7.35 0.64 22.87
N ALA A 94 -6.17 0.03 23.00
CA ALA A 94 -5.87 -0.92 24.07
C ALA A 94 -5.99 -0.28 25.47
N VAL A 95 -5.55 0.96 25.63
CA VAL A 95 -5.65 1.71 26.90
C VAL A 95 -7.09 2.13 27.20
N TRP A 96 -7.88 2.47 26.18
CA TRP A 96 -9.29 2.87 26.35
C TRP A 96 -10.27 1.70 26.47
N LEU A 97 -9.90 0.52 26.01
CA LEU A 97 -10.72 -0.70 26.02
C LEU A 97 -11.44 -0.99 27.36
N PRO A 98 -10.77 -0.95 28.53
CA PRO A 98 -11.43 -1.25 29.81
C PRO A 98 -12.47 -0.20 30.22
N THR A 99 -12.47 0.99 29.59
CA THR A 99 -13.43 2.06 29.88
C THR A 99 -14.73 1.90 29.08
N ILE A 100 -14.73 1.07 28.04
CA ILE A 100 -15.90 0.80 27.20
C ILE A 100 -16.77 -0.22 27.94
N SER A 101 -17.67 0.26 28.79
CA SER A 101 -18.66 -0.58 29.46
C SER A 101 -19.68 -1.10 28.45
N CYS A 102 -19.80 -2.43 28.34
CA CYS A 102 -20.91 -3.04 27.60
C CYS A 102 -22.20 -2.87 28.42
N PRO A 103 -23.34 -2.51 27.81
CA PRO A 103 -24.61 -2.42 28.53
C PRO A 103 -25.01 -3.79 29.10
N ASP A 104 -25.45 -3.82 30.36
CA ASP A 104 -25.73 -5.03 31.14
C ASP A 104 -27.14 -5.63 30.88
N ASP A 105 -27.75 -5.36 29.72
CA ASP A 105 -29.15 -5.71 29.47
C ASP A 105 -29.38 -7.23 29.39
N THR A 106 -28.43 -7.99 28.82
CA THR A 106 -28.45 -9.46 28.83
C THR A 106 -27.04 -10.05 28.95
N PRO A 107 -26.86 -11.22 29.60
CA PRO A 107 -25.55 -11.86 29.72
C PRO A 107 -24.96 -12.30 28.36
N ASP A 108 -25.81 -12.60 27.37
CA ASP A 108 -25.38 -12.97 26.03
C ASP A 108 -24.80 -11.77 25.26
N ASP A 109 -25.41 -10.58 25.39
CA ASP A 109 -24.93 -9.35 24.74
C ASP A 109 -23.58 -8.90 25.29
N HIS A 110 -23.34 -9.12 26.58
CA HIS A 110 -22.06 -8.81 27.22
C HIS A 110 -20.90 -9.61 26.59
N GLY A 111 -21.11 -10.93 26.40
CA GLY A 111 -20.10 -11.82 25.81
C GLY A 111 -19.75 -11.43 24.36
N ILE A 112 -20.75 -11.12 23.54
CA ILE A 112 -20.54 -10.72 22.14
C ILE A 112 -19.82 -9.37 22.07
N CYS A 113 -20.20 -8.42 22.92
CA CYS A 113 -19.58 -7.09 23.00
C CYS A 113 -18.08 -7.18 23.34
N GLN A 114 -17.73 -7.96 24.36
CA GLN A 114 -16.34 -8.14 24.77
C GLN A 114 -15.52 -8.86 23.70
N LEU A 115 -16.10 -9.88 23.06
CA LEU A 115 -15.45 -10.62 21.98
C LEU A 115 -15.15 -9.72 20.78
N LEU A 116 -16.09 -8.86 20.39
CA LEU A 116 -15.92 -7.91 19.29
C LEU A 116 -14.79 -6.91 19.61
N ASN A 117 -14.77 -6.37 20.83
CA ASN A 117 -13.74 -5.44 21.28
C ASN A 117 -12.34 -6.09 21.23
N VAL A 118 -12.20 -7.31 21.74
CA VAL A 118 -10.94 -8.06 21.68
C VAL A 118 -10.54 -8.36 20.23
N TYR A 119 -11.50 -8.72 19.38
CA TYR A 119 -11.24 -9.00 17.97
C TYR A 119 -10.71 -7.76 17.23
N ILE A 120 -11.30 -6.58 17.48
CA ILE A 120 -10.85 -5.30 16.93
C ILE A 120 -9.42 -4.98 17.41
N VAL A 121 -9.11 -5.22 18.70
CA VAL A 121 -7.75 -5.03 19.22
C VAL A 121 -6.79 -5.93 18.48
N ILE A 122 -7.02 -7.26 18.48
CA ILE A 122 -6.12 -8.24 17.88
C ILE A 122 -5.90 -7.91 16.40
N SER A 123 -6.97 -7.56 15.70
CA SER A 123 -6.88 -7.27 14.28
C SER A 123 -6.22 -5.95 13.93
N SER A 124 -6.31 -4.95 14.81
CA SER A 124 -5.60 -3.68 14.65
C SER A 124 -4.07 -3.84 14.61
N TRP A 125 -3.54 -4.97 15.10
CA TRP A 125 -2.12 -5.30 15.00
C TRP A 125 -1.69 -5.85 13.64
N LEU A 126 -2.65 -6.25 12.79
CA LEU A 126 -2.33 -6.87 11.49
C LEU A 126 -1.64 -5.87 10.53
N PRO A 127 -2.16 -4.64 10.30
CA PRO A 127 -1.48 -3.64 9.49
C PRO A 127 -0.06 -3.26 9.98
N PRO A 128 0.18 -2.95 11.28
CA PRO A 128 1.52 -2.61 11.73
C PRO A 128 2.48 -3.79 11.64
N LEU A 129 2.05 -5.04 11.89
CA LEU A 129 2.91 -6.22 11.69
C LEU A 129 3.36 -6.38 10.23
N LEU A 130 2.46 -6.16 9.27
CA LEU A 130 2.80 -6.16 7.84
C LEU A 130 3.78 -5.04 7.47
N LEU A 131 3.58 -3.83 8.02
CA LEU A 131 4.48 -2.71 7.83
C LEU A 131 5.87 -2.96 8.43
N ILE A 132 5.95 -3.56 9.63
CA ILE A 132 7.22 -3.96 10.26
C ILE A 132 7.93 -4.99 9.40
N LEU A 133 7.22 -6.04 8.97
CA LEU A 133 7.80 -7.08 8.13
C LEU A 133 8.36 -6.49 6.83
N TYR A 134 7.60 -5.61 6.17
CA TYR A 134 8.07 -4.92 4.98
C TYR A 134 9.27 -4.00 5.27
N GLY A 135 9.26 -3.28 6.39
CA GLY A 135 10.37 -2.44 6.85
C GLY A 135 11.66 -3.24 7.09
N VAL A 136 11.56 -4.41 7.72
CA VAL A 136 12.69 -5.34 7.92
C VAL A 136 13.22 -5.84 6.58
N CYS A 137 12.34 -6.26 5.66
CA CYS A 137 12.73 -6.66 4.31
C CYS A 137 13.46 -5.54 3.57
N LEU A 138 12.99 -4.29 3.69
CA LEU A 138 13.61 -3.11 3.10
C LEU A 138 14.99 -2.85 3.72
N ALA A 139 15.11 -2.91 5.04
CA ALA A 139 16.37 -2.73 5.76
C ALA A 139 17.42 -3.80 5.41
N LEU A 140 16.99 -5.07 5.31
CA LEU A 140 17.86 -6.16 4.86
C LEU A 140 18.31 -5.96 3.41
N TYR A 141 17.41 -5.51 2.54
CA TYR A 141 17.74 -5.22 1.15
C TYR A 141 18.77 -4.07 1.03
N THR A 142 18.56 -2.96 1.73
CA THR A 142 19.49 -1.83 1.71
C THR A 142 20.85 -2.21 2.32
N TRP A 143 20.85 -2.97 3.41
CA TRP A 143 22.08 -3.49 4.01
C TRP A 143 22.84 -4.41 3.03
N ARG A 144 22.16 -5.38 2.41
CA ARG A 144 22.76 -6.28 1.41
C ARG A 144 23.36 -5.51 0.23
N VAL A 145 22.70 -4.46 -0.24
CA VAL A 145 23.22 -3.63 -1.34
C VAL A 145 24.42 -2.80 -0.88
N ALA A 146 24.37 -2.22 0.32
CA ALA A 146 25.46 -1.43 0.89
C ALA A 146 26.72 -2.28 1.22
N SER A 147 26.53 -3.58 1.52
CA SER A 147 27.62 -4.50 1.86
C SER A 147 28.33 -5.11 0.66
N ARG A 148 27.85 -4.90 -0.57
CA ARG A 148 28.57 -5.38 -1.75
C ARG A 148 29.85 -4.55 -1.88
N PRO A 149 31.03 -5.19 -1.93
CA PRO A 149 32.28 -4.48 -2.18
C PRO A 149 32.12 -3.64 -3.42
N ARG A 150 32.41 -2.34 -3.31
CA ARG A 150 32.47 -1.46 -4.46
C ARG A 150 33.65 -1.99 -5.28
N GLU A 151 33.39 -2.65 -6.42
CA GLU A 151 34.48 -2.96 -7.33
C GLU A 151 35.20 -1.63 -7.58
N PRO A 152 36.51 -1.55 -7.27
CA PRO A 152 37.25 -0.35 -7.59
C PRO A 152 37.03 -0.12 -9.09
N PRO A 153 36.74 1.12 -9.51
CA PRO A 153 36.61 1.42 -10.93
C PRO A 153 37.82 0.79 -11.61
N GLN A 154 37.57 -0.15 -12.54
CA GLN A 154 38.62 -0.71 -13.37
C GLN A 154 39.31 0.51 -13.96
N THR A 155 40.47 0.83 -13.39
CA THR A 155 41.34 1.83 -13.94
C THR A 155 41.92 1.05 -15.09
N ASP A 156 41.20 1.09 -16.21
CA ASP A 156 41.65 0.50 -17.45
C ASP A 156 43.05 1.03 -17.63
N GLY A 157 44.01 0.13 -17.41
CA GLY A 157 45.42 0.38 -17.58
C GLY A 157 45.68 0.50 -19.07
N GLU A 158 45.12 1.52 -19.69
CA GLU A 158 45.67 2.14 -20.88
C GLU A 158 46.69 3.19 -20.40
N ILE A 159 47.70 2.73 -19.64
CA ILE A 159 49.02 3.32 -19.81
C ILE A 159 49.47 2.78 -21.16
N GLY A 160 49.01 3.48 -22.20
CA GLY A 160 49.73 3.51 -23.45
C GLY A 160 51.19 3.76 -23.08
N ALA A 161 52.05 2.89 -23.59
CA ALA A 161 53.41 3.25 -23.87
C ALA A 161 53.34 4.54 -24.72
N ILE A 162 53.46 5.69 -24.06
CA ILE A 162 53.73 6.95 -24.71
C ILE A 162 55.15 6.80 -25.25
N GLU A 163 55.24 6.36 -26.49
CA GLU A 163 56.40 6.61 -27.33
C GLU A 163 56.44 8.13 -27.60
N PRO A 164 57.51 8.84 -27.18
CA PRO A 164 57.62 10.27 -27.41
C PRO A 164 58.28 10.51 -28.78
N SER A 165 57.47 10.74 -29.81
CA SER A 165 57.93 11.21 -31.13
C SER A 165 56.69 11.62 -31.94
N LEU A 166 56.54 12.77 -32.57
CA LEU A 166 57.31 13.98 -32.81
C LEU A 166 56.25 15.01 -33.24
N CYS A 167 56.45 16.30 -32.95
CA CYS A 167 55.57 17.37 -33.39
C CYS A 167 55.36 17.37 -34.91
N ASP A 168 54.11 17.31 -35.36
CA ASP A 168 53.69 17.92 -36.62
C ASP A 168 52.38 18.72 -36.41
N ILE A 169 52.56 20.03 -36.33
CA ILE A 169 51.60 21.11 -36.55
C ILE A 169 51.83 21.57 -38.01
N PRO A 170 50.88 22.12 -38.81
CA PRO A 170 49.46 22.48 -38.55
C PRO A 170 48.50 21.99 -39.66
N THR A 171 47.18 21.99 -39.43
CA THR A 171 46.26 22.57 -40.43
C THR A 171 44.98 23.07 -39.78
N ASP A 172 44.79 24.38 -39.91
CA ASP A 172 43.63 25.16 -39.53
C ASP A 172 42.44 24.83 -40.44
N ARG A 173 41.26 24.50 -39.89
CA ARG A 173 39.98 24.57 -40.61
C ARG A 173 38.88 25.08 -39.70
N PRO A 174 38.34 26.28 -39.97
CA PRO A 174 37.22 26.82 -39.24
C PRO A 174 35.89 26.37 -39.84
N GLY A 175 34.98 25.94 -38.96
CA GLY A 175 33.56 26.25 -39.06
C GLY A 175 32.67 25.25 -39.80
N GLU A 176 31.98 24.39 -39.04
CA GLU A 176 30.62 23.98 -39.39
C GLU A 176 29.79 23.71 -38.12
N PRO A 177 28.71 24.48 -37.84
CA PRO A 177 27.81 24.23 -36.73
C PRO A 177 26.70 23.26 -37.17
N SER A 178 26.87 21.97 -36.89
CA SER A 178 25.79 20.98 -37.03
C SER A 178 25.09 20.75 -35.69
N LEU A 179 23.92 21.35 -35.56
CA LEU A 179 22.92 21.11 -34.51
C LEU A 179 22.48 19.63 -34.52
N PRO A 180 22.49 18.92 -33.37
CA PRO A 180 21.82 17.64 -33.28
C PRO A 180 20.31 17.84 -33.08
N MET A 181 19.56 17.45 -34.10
CA MET A 181 18.11 17.25 -34.11
C MET A 181 17.73 16.21 -33.04
N MET A 182 17.10 16.68 -31.97
CA MET A 182 16.54 15.83 -30.91
C MET A 182 15.29 15.12 -31.43
N ARG A 183 15.46 13.96 -32.05
CA ARG A 183 14.39 13.05 -32.43
C ARG A 183 13.89 12.33 -31.17
N GLN A 184 12.85 12.88 -30.55
CA GLN A 184 12.07 12.19 -29.53
C GLN A 184 11.32 11.02 -30.19
N SER A 185 11.91 9.82 -30.17
CA SER A 185 11.16 8.57 -30.35
C SER A 185 10.47 8.24 -29.02
N PHE A 186 9.26 8.78 -28.87
CA PHE A 186 8.36 8.43 -27.78
C PHE A 186 7.90 6.98 -28.02
N SER A 187 8.27 6.08 -27.11
CA SER A 187 7.87 4.66 -27.15
C SER A 187 6.36 4.52 -27.03
N GLU A 188 5.69 4.22 -28.15
CA GLU A 188 4.29 3.77 -28.21
C GLU A 188 4.13 2.25 -27.96
N ASP A 189 5.22 1.51 -27.72
CA ASP A 189 5.21 0.05 -27.61
C ASP A 189 4.69 -0.51 -26.27
N LEU A 190 4.22 0.33 -25.34
CA LEU A 190 3.73 -0.12 -24.03
C LEU A 190 2.19 -0.16 -23.89
N LEU A 191 1.45 0.25 -24.92
CA LEU A 191 -0.02 0.25 -24.90
C LEU A 191 -0.67 -0.89 -25.70
N SER A 192 0.11 -1.69 -26.45
CA SER A 192 -0.44 -2.79 -27.26
C SER A 192 -0.53 -4.15 -26.54
N SER A 193 -0.05 -4.28 -25.30
CA SER A 193 0.04 -5.58 -24.60
C SER A 193 -1.09 -5.86 -23.59
N ILE A 194 -2.12 -5.02 -23.48
CA ILE A 194 -3.21 -5.20 -22.49
C ILE A 194 -4.56 -5.59 -23.12
N THR A 195 -4.72 -5.53 -24.44
CA THR A 195 -6.02 -5.81 -25.10
C THR A 195 -5.98 -7.06 -25.99
N GLY A 196 -6.50 -8.16 -25.45
CA GLY A 196 -6.83 -9.41 -26.15
C GLY A 196 -6.23 -10.62 -25.44
N THR A 197 -6.94 -11.68 -25.05
CA THR A 197 -8.22 -12.26 -25.50
C THR A 197 -8.69 -13.33 -24.49
N GLY A 198 -10.00 -13.62 -24.47
CA GLY A 198 -10.62 -14.78 -23.81
C GLY A 198 -11.87 -14.39 -23.02
N SER A 199 -13.06 -14.24 -23.61
CA SER A 199 -13.89 -15.28 -24.23
C SER A 199 -13.93 -16.58 -23.41
N SER A 200 -14.90 -16.67 -22.51
CA SER A 200 -15.49 -17.93 -22.05
C SER A 200 -16.91 -17.67 -21.57
N ASP A 201 -17.80 -17.92 -22.53
CA ASP A 201 -19.23 -18.15 -22.43
C ASP A 201 -19.55 -19.21 -21.34
N SER A 202 -20.47 -18.92 -20.42
CA SER A 202 -21.17 -19.99 -19.69
C SER A 202 -22.52 -19.55 -19.13
N ARG A 203 -23.56 -19.97 -19.86
CA ARG A 203 -24.95 -20.13 -19.43
C ARG A 203 -25.10 -20.90 -18.11
N ARG A 204 -25.86 -20.34 -17.17
CA ARG A 204 -26.85 -21.02 -16.29
C ARG A 204 -27.53 -19.93 -15.45
N GLY A 205 -28.80 -19.60 -15.58
CA GLY A 205 -29.95 -20.51 -15.57
C GLY A 205 -30.37 -20.78 -14.12
N SER A 206 -31.14 -19.89 -13.49
CA SER A 206 -31.95 -20.27 -12.33
C SER A 206 -33.21 -19.40 -12.20
N ARG A 207 -34.32 -20.03 -12.60
CA ARG A 207 -35.70 -19.70 -12.24
C ARG A 207 -35.98 -20.18 -10.82
N ARG A 208 -36.49 -19.31 -9.94
CA ARG A 208 -37.42 -19.61 -8.82
C ARG A 208 -37.94 -18.24 -8.33
N LYS A 209 -39.19 -17.80 -8.59
CA LYS A 209 -40.52 -18.29 -8.20
C LYS A 209 -40.69 -18.59 -6.70
N SER A 210 -41.17 -17.58 -5.98
CA SER A 210 -42.04 -17.66 -4.78
C SER A 210 -42.76 -16.30 -4.69
N ARG A 211 -44.02 -16.16 -5.14
CA ARG A 211 -45.29 -16.35 -4.39
C ARG A 211 -45.34 -15.51 -3.10
N LEU A 212 -46.23 -14.50 -3.05
CA LEU A 212 -47.52 -14.49 -2.29
C LEU A 212 -47.26 -14.50 -0.77
N GLU A 213 -47.66 -13.52 0.04
CA GLU A 213 -49.02 -13.12 0.40
C GLU A 213 -48.90 -11.94 1.41
N LYS A 214 -49.60 -10.81 1.26
CA LYS A 214 -50.92 -10.43 1.83
C LYS A 214 -50.87 -9.68 3.18
N ARG A 215 -51.72 -8.63 3.20
CA ARG A 215 -52.52 -8.04 4.30
C ARG A 215 -51.93 -6.89 5.16
N LEU A 216 -52.44 -5.69 4.84
CA LEU A 216 -52.97 -4.68 5.79
C LEU A 216 -53.95 -5.32 6.81
N PRO A 217 -54.10 -4.78 8.05
CA PRO A 217 -55.03 -3.67 8.32
C PRO A 217 -54.46 -2.59 9.28
N GLU A 218 -54.75 -1.31 9.08
CA GLU A 218 -55.86 -0.51 9.64
C GLU A 218 -55.95 -0.50 11.18
N HIS A 219 -55.53 0.61 11.79
CA HIS A 219 -56.17 1.19 12.99
C HIS A 219 -55.90 2.69 13.02
N LEU A 220 -56.82 3.44 12.42
CA LEU A 220 -57.02 4.87 12.63
C LEU A 220 -58.48 5.00 13.09
N PHE A 221 -58.70 5.03 14.40
CA PHE A 221 -59.74 5.76 15.13
C PHE A 221 -59.48 5.57 16.63
#